data_AF-A0A2J7PF85-F1
#
_entry.id   AF-A0A2J7PF85-F1
#
_cell.length_a   1.000
_cell.length_b   1.000
_cell.length_c   1.000
_cell.angle_alpha   90.00
_cell.angle_beta   90.00
_cell.angle_gamma   90.00
#
_symmetry.space_group_name_H-M   'P 1'
#
loop_
_entity.id
_entity.type
_entity.pdbx_description
1 polymer ?
#
loop_
_entity_poly.entity_id
_entity_poly.type
_entity_poly.pdbx_seq_one_letter_code
_entity_poly.pdbx_strand_id
1 'polypeptide(L)'
;CRCRVLDGRFFLCGPHIEVRQVRWHPGSRTDSLLLVLTSENFLRLYETGSNEPQLQQVWPLGRQPTAALSSGPRLPFLVGLGDTAVDFDFAPPVPSENEDPNGGASSRMDSSAIIWPVLVLRGNGEVYSVTSPVTADSCSSEKPILHGPLFMYPPADDNYGVDACSILCLQCVPPVVVIATCSATLYHCVLLTGAEDDEDNHDKRSSWSQYGSTYNLHTPDVALYVFESVELELGLALDDDDDTYTCPIYLHHDSGTVSRYFCTHDTGVHMMSLPFIVHLEEFSRSHDDSPPLELLNQSSSAEYLICTRTSSSSPLSPILGLAITSPPPALITLLTSGEVVSLNLMSVPLLLPPSTTVLNNGKEELYSPLKVLLKEPFDVHIKKFLKHNVSQPILKLGLNADPSPQECMELVSRTTQLFREEYFQRHDRVREEIERRVRTLQTLKQHQLQELELMEQEKIKLKQRAEQLAEKYEDTKDKQEELTKRWNSGCRIRRKGNCTWDRLI
;
A
#
# COMPACT_ATOMS: atom_id res chain seq x y z
N CYS A 1 -34.01 -4.75 -9.03
CA CYS A 1 -33.33 -3.49 -8.65
C CYS A 1 -34.21 -2.30 -9.00
N ARG A 2 -34.08 -1.15 -8.31
CA ARG A 2 -34.68 0.11 -8.77
C ARG A 2 -33.63 0.85 -9.58
N CYS A 3 -33.96 1.24 -10.81
CA CYS A 3 -33.09 2.08 -11.64
C CYS A 3 -33.61 3.52 -11.63
N ARG A 4 -32.70 4.50 -11.61
CA ARG A 4 -33.00 5.93 -11.70
C ARG A 4 -32.17 6.51 -12.83
N VAL A 5 -32.75 7.42 -13.61
CA VAL A 5 -32.04 8.14 -14.67
C VAL A 5 -31.40 9.38 -14.08
N LEU A 6 -30.09 9.53 -14.26
CA LEU A 6 -29.36 10.74 -13.91
C LEU A 6 -29.48 11.75 -15.06
N ASP A 7 -29.96 12.96 -14.78
CA ASP A 7 -30.01 14.11 -15.70
C ASP A 7 -30.43 13.78 -17.14
N GLY A 8 -31.52 13.00 -17.27
CA GLY A 8 -31.91 12.43 -18.57
C GLY A 8 -32.16 13.47 -19.66
N ARG A 9 -32.54 14.71 -19.32
CA ARG A 9 -32.70 15.79 -20.31
C ARG A 9 -31.37 16.25 -20.89
N PHE A 10 -30.32 16.37 -20.07
CA PHE A 10 -29.01 16.79 -20.53
C PHE A 10 -28.43 15.77 -21.52
N PHE A 11 -28.40 14.49 -21.15
CA PHE A 11 -27.87 13.43 -22.01
C PHE A 11 -28.74 13.14 -23.26
N LEU A 12 -30.06 13.29 -23.20
CA LEU A 12 -30.92 13.11 -24.38
C LEU A 12 -30.87 14.29 -25.35
N CYS A 13 -30.67 15.53 -24.86
CA CYS A 13 -30.56 16.71 -25.71
C CYS A 13 -29.14 16.94 -26.27
N GLY A 14 -28.12 16.31 -25.69
CA GLY A 14 -26.73 16.38 -26.13
C GLY A 14 -26.25 15.07 -26.78
N PRO A 15 -26.53 14.82 -28.07
CA PRO A 15 -26.26 13.52 -28.73
C PRO A 15 -24.76 13.20 -28.92
N HIS A 16 -23.86 14.11 -28.55
CA HIS A 16 -22.40 13.93 -28.59
C HIS A 16 -21.75 14.00 -27.20
N ILE A 17 -22.56 13.99 -26.14
CA ILE A 17 -22.09 14.08 -24.76
C ILE A 17 -21.91 12.66 -24.22
N GLU A 18 -20.67 12.31 -23.95
CA GLU A 18 -20.26 11.02 -23.42
C GLU A 18 -19.81 11.20 -21.97
N VAL A 19 -20.08 10.20 -21.14
CA VAL A 19 -19.56 10.13 -19.77
C VAL A 19 -18.19 9.45 -19.84
N ARG A 20 -17.14 10.15 -19.40
CA ARG A 20 -15.76 9.63 -19.40
C ARG A 20 -15.42 8.89 -18.11
N GLN A 21 -15.80 9.47 -16.97
CA GLN A 21 -15.54 8.90 -15.66
C GLN A 21 -16.65 9.27 -14.66
N VAL A 22 -16.90 8.39 -13.69
CA VAL A 22 -17.86 8.61 -12.59
C VAL A 22 -17.25 8.12 -11.29
N ARG A 23 -17.19 8.97 -10.26
CA ARG A 23 -16.70 8.59 -8.91
C ARG A 23 -17.60 9.18 -7.83
N TRP A 24 -17.83 8.42 -6.76
CA TRP A 24 -18.53 8.91 -5.57
C TRP A 24 -17.63 9.88 -4.81
N HIS A 25 -18.20 10.96 -4.30
CA HIS A 25 -17.45 11.99 -3.59
C HIS A 25 -17.13 11.52 -2.16
N PRO A 26 -15.84 11.36 -1.76
CA PRO A 26 -15.46 10.76 -0.47
C PRO A 26 -15.91 11.58 0.74
N GLY A 27 -16.05 12.90 0.60
CA GLY A 27 -16.65 13.76 1.63
C GLY A 27 -18.18 13.62 1.83
N SER A 28 -18.86 12.74 1.08
CA SER A 28 -20.32 12.56 1.20
C SER A 28 -20.68 11.79 2.47
N ARG A 29 -21.31 12.45 3.44
CA ARG A 29 -21.76 11.79 4.70
C ARG A 29 -22.83 10.70 4.51
N THR A 30 -23.40 10.62 3.31
CA THR A 30 -24.57 9.79 2.98
C THR A 30 -24.37 8.95 1.71
N ASP A 31 -23.12 8.87 1.21
CA ASP A 31 -22.75 8.20 -0.05
C ASP A 31 -23.68 8.58 -1.22
N SER A 32 -24.08 9.85 -1.26
CA SER A 32 -25.14 10.35 -2.15
C SER A 32 -24.66 11.41 -3.12
N LEU A 33 -23.40 11.85 -3.03
CA LEU A 33 -22.80 12.81 -3.96
C LEU A 33 -21.96 12.08 -5.01
N LEU A 34 -22.32 12.29 -6.27
CA LEU A 34 -21.73 11.63 -7.43
C LEU A 34 -21.10 12.68 -8.36
N LEU A 35 -19.80 12.57 -8.61
CA LEU A 35 -19.10 13.44 -9.55
C LEU A 35 -18.98 12.74 -10.91
N VAL A 36 -19.32 13.44 -11.99
CA VAL A 36 -19.36 12.91 -13.36
C VAL A 36 -18.52 13.77 -14.29
N LEU A 37 -17.52 13.17 -14.93
CA LEU A 37 -16.72 13.80 -15.99
C LEU A 37 -17.37 13.56 -17.35
N THR A 38 -17.51 14.62 -18.15
CA THR A 38 -18.18 14.60 -19.46
C THR A 38 -17.21 14.98 -20.59
N SER A 39 -17.45 14.46 -21.80
CA SER A 39 -16.65 14.75 -23.00
C SER A 39 -16.57 16.24 -23.36
N GLU A 40 -17.48 17.05 -22.84
CA GLU A 40 -17.48 18.52 -22.95
C GLU A 40 -16.42 19.22 -22.10
N ASN A 41 -15.59 18.48 -21.34
CA ASN A 41 -14.58 19.01 -20.41
C ASN A 41 -15.19 19.73 -19.18
N PHE A 42 -16.23 19.12 -18.61
CA PHE A 42 -16.86 19.55 -17.34
C PHE A 42 -16.97 18.40 -16.36
N LEU A 43 -16.71 18.68 -15.08
CA LEU A 43 -17.16 17.87 -13.94
C LEU A 43 -18.54 18.36 -13.50
N ARG A 44 -19.44 17.42 -13.19
CA ARG A 44 -20.82 17.70 -12.74
C ARG A 44 -21.09 16.96 -11.45
N LEU A 45 -21.37 17.71 -10.38
CA LEU A 45 -21.67 17.17 -9.06
C LEU A 45 -23.18 17.00 -8.89
N TYR A 46 -23.62 15.75 -8.69
CA TYR A 46 -25.02 15.39 -8.51
C TYR A 46 -25.28 14.85 -7.12
N GLU A 47 -26.42 15.20 -6.54
CA GLU A 47 -26.94 14.59 -5.32
C GLU A 47 -28.04 13.58 -5.64
N THR A 48 -27.86 12.32 -5.23
CA THR A 48 -28.71 11.17 -5.58
C THR A 48 -29.58 10.65 -4.42
N GLY A 49 -29.41 11.23 -3.21
CA GLY A 49 -30.07 10.77 -1.98
C GLY A 49 -31.57 11.10 -1.91
N SER A 50 -32.02 12.12 -2.64
CA SER A 50 -33.42 12.51 -2.78
C SER A 50 -34.18 11.56 -3.74
N ASN A 51 -35.44 11.87 -4.07
CA ASN A 51 -36.23 11.01 -4.95
C ASN A 51 -35.86 11.14 -6.43
N GLU A 52 -35.45 12.34 -6.85
CA GLU A 52 -34.96 12.67 -8.19
C GLU A 52 -33.56 13.28 -8.04
N PRO A 53 -32.54 12.78 -8.76
CA PRO A 53 -31.18 13.27 -8.56
C PRO A 53 -31.04 14.72 -9.02
N GLN A 54 -30.44 15.57 -8.19
CA GLN A 54 -30.31 17.01 -8.42
C GLN A 54 -28.88 17.37 -8.81
N LEU A 55 -28.71 18.22 -9.81
CA LEU A 55 -27.42 18.81 -10.17
C LEU A 55 -27.11 19.94 -9.17
N GLN A 56 -26.05 19.77 -8.38
CA GLN A 56 -25.64 20.75 -7.37
C GLN A 56 -24.64 21.76 -7.95
N GLN A 57 -23.61 21.29 -8.67
CA GLN A 57 -22.57 22.16 -9.21
C GLN A 57 -22.05 21.66 -10.58
N VAL A 58 -21.53 22.58 -11.38
CA VAL A 58 -20.89 22.32 -12.68
C VAL A 58 -19.55 23.03 -12.71
N TRP A 59 -18.47 22.30 -12.94
CA TRP A 59 -17.10 22.81 -12.90
C TRP A 59 -16.46 22.75 -14.30
N PRO A 60 -16.22 23.90 -14.97
CA PRO A 60 -15.56 23.93 -16.28
C PRO A 60 -14.05 23.72 -16.11
N LEU A 61 -13.52 22.68 -16.77
CA LEU A 61 -12.09 22.34 -16.77
C LEU A 61 -11.29 23.04 -17.88
N GLY A 62 -11.98 23.87 -18.67
CA GLY A 62 -11.39 24.71 -19.70
C GLY A 62 -12.32 25.00 -20.87
N ARG A 63 -11.75 25.06 -22.07
CA ARG A 63 -12.52 25.26 -23.30
C ARG A 63 -13.33 24.00 -23.65
N GLN A 64 -14.58 24.20 -24.04
CA GLN A 64 -15.47 23.12 -24.49
C GLN A 64 -15.04 22.59 -25.88
N PRO A 65 -14.78 21.29 -26.04
CA PRO A 65 -14.55 20.68 -27.35
C PRO A 65 -15.85 20.75 -28.18
N THR A 66 -15.88 21.61 -29.20
CA THR A 66 -17.10 21.85 -29.99
C THR A 66 -17.09 21.04 -31.28
N ALA A 67 -17.79 19.90 -31.28
CA ALA A 67 -18.02 19.08 -32.47
C ALA A 67 -19.09 19.65 -33.43
N ALA A 68 -19.78 20.72 -33.04
CA ALA A 68 -20.93 21.25 -33.78
C ALA A 68 -20.53 22.21 -34.93
N LEU A 69 -20.86 21.80 -36.16
CA LEU A 69 -20.79 22.60 -37.39
C LEU A 69 -21.60 23.91 -37.27
N SER A 70 -20.95 25.02 -36.90
CA SER A 70 -21.54 26.36 -37.03
C SER A 70 -20.49 27.43 -37.36
N SER A 71 -20.53 27.87 -38.62
CA SER A 71 -19.94 29.09 -39.21
C SER A 71 -18.90 29.87 -38.38
N GLY A 72 -17.68 29.36 -38.34
CA GLY A 72 -16.49 30.06 -37.86
C GLY A 72 -15.26 29.15 -37.98
N PRO A 73 -14.03 29.68 -38.04
CA PRO A 73 -12.81 28.86 -38.05
C PRO A 73 -12.62 28.25 -36.65
N ARG A 74 -13.26 27.11 -36.41
CA ARG A 74 -13.28 26.42 -35.11
C ARG A 74 -12.40 25.18 -35.19
N LEU A 75 -11.61 24.97 -34.14
CA LEU A 75 -10.54 23.99 -34.10
C LEU A 75 -11.05 22.63 -33.56
N PRO A 76 -11.12 21.57 -34.38
CA PRO A 76 -11.24 20.18 -33.90
C PRO A 76 -9.93 19.67 -33.27
N PHE A 77 -9.12 20.57 -32.71
CA PHE A 77 -7.71 20.38 -32.37
C PHE A 77 -7.51 19.93 -30.91
N LEU A 78 -8.38 20.36 -29.98
CA LEU A 78 -8.20 20.08 -28.54
C LEU A 78 -8.19 18.59 -28.21
N VAL A 79 -9.05 17.78 -28.83
CA VAL A 79 -9.06 16.32 -28.63
C VAL A 79 -7.80 15.69 -29.23
N GLY A 80 -7.37 16.13 -30.41
CA GLY A 80 -6.15 15.64 -31.07
C GLY A 80 -4.83 16.14 -30.45
N LEU A 81 -4.88 17.16 -29.60
CA LEU A 81 -3.76 17.63 -28.77
C LEU A 81 -3.71 16.98 -27.38
N GLY A 82 -4.77 16.31 -26.95
CA GLY A 82 -4.88 15.82 -25.57
C GLY A 82 -5.35 16.87 -24.55
N ASP A 83 -5.71 18.10 -24.96
CA ASP A 83 -6.16 19.23 -24.09
C ASP A 83 -7.50 18.98 -23.34
N THR A 84 -8.04 17.77 -23.36
CA THR A 84 -9.32 17.42 -22.76
C THR A 84 -9.13 16.43 -21.61
N ALA A 85 -9.85 16.63 -20.50
CA ALA A 85 -9.74 15.75 -19.33
C ALA A 85 -10.21 14.32 -19.63
N VAL A 86 -9.36 13.34 -19.33
CA VAL A 86 -9.62 11.91 -19.55
C VAL A 86 -10.15 11.23 -18.29
N ASP A 87 -9.61 11.56 -17.10
CA ASP A 87 -9.88 10.84 -15.85
C ASP A 87 -9.66 11.71 -14.57
N PHE A 88 -10.04 11.18 -13.38
CA PHE A 88 -10.02 11.79 -12.01
C PHE A 88 -8.65 12.25 -11.44
N ASP A 89 -8.31 12.08 -10.15
CA ASP A 89 -8.93 11.39 -8.99
C ASP A 89 -9.06 12.28 -7.72
N PHE A 90 -9.77 11.84 -6.67
CA PHE A 90 -9.80 12.56 -5.39
C PHE A 90 -8.48 12.44 -4.61
N ALA A 91 -7.86 13.58 -4.30
CA ALA A 91 -6.76 13.65 -3.35
C ALA A 91 -7.25 13.63 -1.89
N PRO A 92 -6.38 13.33 -0.91
CA PRO A 92 -6.72 13.40 0.51
C PRO A 92 -7.24 14.78 0.95
N PRO A 93 -8.04 14.83 2.03
CA PRO A 93 -8.72 16.04 2.47
C PRO A 93 -7.76 17.11 3.00
N VAL A 94 -7.98 18.36 2.61
CA VAL A 94 -7.18 19.54 3.00
C VAL A 94 -8.09 20.53 3.76
N PRO A 95 -7.60 21.20 4.83
CA PRO A 95 -8.35 22.27 5.48
C PRO A 95 -8.58 23.47 4.55
N SER A 96 -9.76 24.09 4.61
CA SER A 96 -10.06 25.33 3.89
C SER A 96 -9.32 26.51 4.50
N GLU A 97 -8.42 27.10 3.74
CA GLU A 97 -7.71 28.33 4.09
C GLU A 97 -8.60 29.55 3.85
N ASN A 98 -9.43 29.87 4.84
CA ASN A 98 -10.19 31.11 4.87
C ASN A 98 -9.35 32.21 5.54
N GLU A 99 -8.36 32.73 4.83
CA GLU A 99 -7.67 33.97 5.23
C GLU A 99 -8.59 35.18 4.99
N ASP A 100 -9.29 35.64 6.02
CA ASP A 100 -9.95 36.96 6.03
C ASP A 100 -8.93 38.05 6.39
N PRO A 101 -8.44 38.90 5.44
CA PRO A 101 -7.37 39.85 5.73
C PRO A 101 -7.84 41.11 6.46
N ASN A 102 -9.14 41.21 6.80
CA ASN A 102 -9.79 42.46 7.20
C ASN A 102 -10.87 42.32 8.29
N GLY A 103 -10.48 41.76 9.44
CA GLY A 103 -10.90 42.25 10.76
C GLY A 103 -12.32 41.94 11.28
N GLY A 104 -12.44 41.99 12.61
CA GLY A 104 -13.73 42.00 13.31
C GLY A 104 -13.99 40.76 14.16
N ALA A 105 -13.67 40.84 15.45
CA ALA A 105 -13.95 39.76 16.40
C ALA A 105 -15.46 39.64 16.76
N SER A 106 -16.25 38.98 15.91
CA SER A 106 -17.53 38.36 16.33
C SER A 106 -18.12 37.33 15.33
N SER A 107 -17.65 36.09 15.35
CA SER A 107 -18.51 34.92 15.11
C SER A 107 -17.99 33.72 15.92
N ARG A 108 -18.88 32.79 16.26
CA ARG A 108 -18.56 31.49 16.86
C ARG A 108 -19.19 30.41 15.99
N MET A 109 -18.45 29.32 15.77
CA MET A 109 -18.74 28.23 14.81
C MET A 109 -18.71 28.67 13.32
N ASP A 110 -18.15 27.90 12.39
CA ASP A 110 -17.50 26.58 12.49
C ASP A 110 -16.01 26.62 12.09
N SER A 111 -15.19 25.83 12.79
CA SER A 111 -13.76 25.66 12.48
C SER A 111 -13.56 24.64 11.36
N SER A 112 -12.64 24.96 10.44
CA SER A 112 -12.15 24.08 9.35
C SER A 112 -13.23 23.37 8.52
N ALA A 113 -13.74 24.07 7.49
CA ALA A 113 -14.34 23.36 6.37
C ALA A 113 -13.26 22.46 5.72
N ILE A 114 -13.60 21.20 5.41
CA ILE A 114 -12.68 20.25 4.78
C ILE A 114 -12.99 20.21 3.29
N ILE A 115 -11.98 20.48 2.46
CA ILE A 115 -12.06 20.40 1.00
C ILE A 115 -11.43 19.08 0.55
N TRP A 116 -12.01 18.47 -0.48
CA TRP A 116 -11.47 17.29 -1.15
C TRP A 116 -10.98 17.72 -2.53
N PRO A 117 -9.67 17.94 -2.74
CA PRO A 117 -9.16 18.36 -4.03
C PRO A 117 -9.38 17.25 -5.06
N VAL A 118 -9.80 17.62 -6.26
CA VAL A 118 -9.98 16.69 -7.38
C VAL A 118 -8.84 16.91 -8.34
N LEU A 119 -7.89 15.98 -8.37
CA LEU A 119 -6.93 15.89 -9.46
C LEU A 119 -7.72 15.63 -10.75
N VAL A 120 -7.21 16.11 -11.88
CA VAL A 120 -7.83 15.95 -13.20
C VAL A 120 -6.72 15.74 -14.21
N LEU A 121 -6.64 14.55 -14.79
CA LEU A 121 -5.70 14.22 -15.86
C LEU A 121 -6.26 14.63 -17.23
N ARG A 122 -5.44 15.28 -18.05
CA ARG A 122 -5.68 15.48 -19.49
C ARG A 122 -4.90 14.46 -20.32
N GLY A 123 -5.36 14.24 -21.55
CA GLY A 123 -4.71 13.30 -22.48
C GLY A 123 -3.25 13.66 -22.80
N ASN A 124 -2.92 14.95 -22.79
CA ASN A 124 -1.56 15.48 -23.01
C ASN A 124 -0.59 15.28 -21.81
N GLY A 125 -0.99 14.54 -20.77
CA GLY A 125 -0.20 14.31 -19.56
C GLY A 125 -0.35 15.39 -18.48
N GLU A 126 -0.94 16.56 -18.79
CA GLU A 126 -1.14 17.62 -17.78
C GLU A 126 -2.11 17.19 -16.68
N VAL A 127 -1.69 17.32 -15.42
CA VAL A 127 -2.55 17.16 -14.25
C VAL A 127 -2.94 18.55 -13.72
N TYR A 128 -4.22 18.72 -13.42
CA TYR A 128 -4.76 19.90 -12.74
C TYR A 128 -5.34 19.51 -11.38
N SER A 129 -5.50 20.48 -10.47
CA SER A 129 -6.21 20.30 -9.20
C SER A 129 -7.42 21.23 -9.16
N VAL A 130 -8.60 20.68 -8.92
CA VAL A 130 -9.85 21.43 -8.74
C VAL A 130 -10.23 21.41 -7.27
N THR A 131 -10.37 22.59 -6.68
CA THR A 131 -10.89 22.76 -5.33
C THR A 131 -12.28 23.38 -5.39
N SER A 132 -13.21 22.83 -4.61
CA SER A 132 -14.54 23.40 -4.42
C SER A 132 -15.03 23.06 -3.01
N PRO A 133 -15.51 24.04 -2.23
CA PRO A 133 -16.11 23.76 -0.94
C PRO A 133 -17.46 23.07 -1.16
N VAL A 134 -17.54 21.81 -0.77
CA VAL A 134 -18.78 21.02 -0.77
C VAL A 134 -19.56 21.32 0.51
N THR A 135 -20.10 22.53 0.59
CA THR A 135 -21.04 22.93 1.65
C THR A 135 -22.38 22.24 1.43
N ALA A 136 -22.93 21.65 2.49
CA ALA A 136 -24.25 21.02 2.47
C ALA A 136 -25.40 22.05 2.28
N ASP A 137 -25.13 23.32 2.54
CA ASP A 137 -26.06 24.41 2.29
C ASP A 137 -25.93 24.92 0.84
N SER A 138 -26.99 24.68 0.06
CA SER A 138 -27.15 24.98 -1.37
C SER A 138 -27.24 26.48 -1.71
N CYS A 139 -26.55 27.34 -0.96
CA CYS A 139 -26.68 28.80 -1.00
C CYS A 139 -25.35 29.55 -1.26
N SER A 140 -24.19 28.95 -0.98
CA SER A 140 -22.88 29.50 -1.32
C SER A 140 -22.53 29.20 -2.79
N SER A 141 -22.80 30.18 -3.66
CA SER A 141 -22.41 30.14 -5.08
C SER A 141 -20.91 30.40 -5.30
N GLU A 142 -20.05 29.76 -4.51
CA GLU A 142 -18.61 29.81 -4.71
C GLU A 142 -18.22 28.97 -5.93
N LYS A 143 -17.38 29.54 -6.79
CA LYS A 143 -16.99 28.89 -8.04
C LYS A 143 -15.84 27.92 -7.76
N PRO A 144 -15.82 26.74 -8.42
CA PRO A 144 -14.67 25.85 -8.37
C PRO A 144 -13.44 26.58 -8.90
N ILE A 145 -12.31 26.38 -8.22
CA ILE A 145 -11.02 26.97 -8.60
C ILE A 145 -10.20 25.87 -9.27
N LEU A 146 -9.74 26.15 -10.49
CA LEU A 146 -8.87 25.26 -11.26
C LEU A 146 -7.42 25.76 -11.10
N HIS A 147 -6.61 24.97 -10.40
CA HIS A 147 -5.18 25.17 -10.20
C HIS A 147 -4.40 24.27 -11.17
N GLY A 148 -3.32 24.80 -11.75
CA GLY A 148 -2.38 24.03 -12.57
C GLY A 148 -2.13 24.60 -13.98
N PRO A 149 -1.40 23.85 -14.84
CA PRO A 149 -0.99 22.46 -14.64
C PRO A 149 -0.01 22.31 -13.46
N LEU A 150 -0.07 21.18 -12.76
CA LEU A 150 0.88 20.82 -11.71
C LEU A 150 2.25 20.51 -12.33
N PHE A 151 3.33 21.00 -11.73
CA PHE A 151 4.68 20.66 -12.19
C PHE A 151 5.01 19.21 -11.86
N MET A 152 5.67 18.52 -12.80
CA MET A 152 6.25 17.20 -12.60
C MET A 152 7.76 17.31 -12.47
N TYR A 153 8.34 16.60 -11.49
CA TYR A 153 9.77 16.57 -11.21
C TYR A 153 10.32 15.14 -11.22
N PRO A 154 11.52 14.89 -11.78
CA PRO A 154 12.33 15.84 -12.55
C PRO A 154 11.62 16.28 -13.86
N PRO A 155 12.00 17.40 -14.49
CA PRO A 155 11.52 17.71 -15.84
C PRO A 155 12.03 16.64 -16.81
N ALA A 156 11.14 16.09 -17.64
CA ALA A 156 11.46 15.12 -18.69
C ALA A 156 11.30 15.76 -20.09
N ASP A 157 12.19 15.42 -21.03
CA ASP A 157 12.20 16.00 -22.39
C ASP A 157 10.93 15.67 -23.20
N ASP A 158 10.27 14.56 -22.86
CA ASP A 158 9.00 14.07 -23.44
C ASP A 158 7.77 14.43 -22.62
N ASN A 159 7.95 15.17 -21.51
CA ASN A 159 6.91 15.51 -20.53
C ASN A 159 6.12 14.29 -19.99
N TYR A 160 6.77 13.12 -19.85
CA TYR A 160 6.12 11.89 -19.37
C TYR A 160 5.00 11.37 -20.29
N GLY A 161 5.15 11.60 -21.59
CA GLY A 161 4.21 11.13 -22.62
C GLY A 161 3.09 12.13 -22.94
N VAL A 162 2.33 11.81 -24.00
CA VAL A 162 1.27 12.67 -24.55
C VAL A 162 -0.03 11.90 -24.83
N ASP A 163 -0.13 10.69 -24.28
CA ASP A 163 -1.16 9.68 -24.48
C ASP A 163 -1.71 9.17 -23.14
N ALA A 164 -1.73 10.04 -22.12
CA ALA A 164 -2.20 9.71 -20.78
C ALA A 164 -3.71 9.36 -20.79
N CYS A 165 -4.11 8.31 -20.07
CA CYS A 165 -5.43 7.70 -20.19
C CYS A 165 -6.17 7.49 -18.86
N SER A 166 -5.47 7.25 -17.74
CA SER A 166 -6.09 7.09 -16.42
C SER A 166 -5.18 7.56 -15.29
N ILE A 167 -5.79 7.94 -14.17
CA ILE A 167 -5.13 8.44 -12.97
C ILE A 167 -5.84 7.95 -11.70
N LEU A 168 -5.02 7.60 -10.70
CA LEU A 168 -5.43 7.01 -9.43
C LEU A 168 -4.68 7.69 -8.28
N CYS A 169 -5.37 8.17 -7.25
CA CYS A 169 -4.72 8.77 -6.07
C CYS A 169 -4.80 7.82 -4.88
N LEU A 170 -3.69 7.15 -4.57
CA LEU A 170 -3.56 6.27 -3.42
C LEU A 170 -3.50 7.10 -2.13
N GLN A 171 -4.39 6.77 -1.20
CA GLN A 171 -4.66 7.55 0.01
C GLN A 171 -3.64 7.24 1.14
N CYS A 172 -2.36 7.18 0.80
CA CYS A 172 -1.23 7.06 1.74
C CYS A 172 -0.70 8.45 2.14
N VAL A 173 0.31 8.51 3.02
CA VAL A 173 0.86 9.78 3.53
C VAL A 173 2.41 9.79 3.45
N PRO A 174 3.02 10.64 2.60
CA PRO A 174 2.41 11.50 1.57
C PRO A 174 1.63 10.72 0.49
N PRO A 175 0.70 11.38 -0.23
CA PRO A 175 -0.17 10.72 -1.21
C PRO A 175 0.62 10.32 -2.47
N VAL A 176 0.29 9.17 -3.05
CA VAL A 176 0.91 8.69 -4.30
C VAL A 176 -0.13 8.70 -5.41
N VAL A 177 0.16 9.46 -6.47
CA VAL A 177 -0.63 9.59 -7.67
C VAL A 177 -0.03 8.69 -8.75
N VAL A 178 -0.82 7.77 -9.28
CA VAL A 178 -0.44 6.90 -10.40
C VAL A 178 -1.03 7.51 -11.68
N ILE A 179 -0.21 7.69 -12.71
CA ILE A 179 -0.62 8.12 -14.05
C ILE A 179 -0.32 6.99 -15.04
N ALA A 180 -1.28 6.62 -15.88
CA ALA A 180 -1.12 5.57 -16.90
C ALA A 180 -1.21 6.15 -18.31
N THR A 181 -0.31 5.72 -19.20
CA THR A 181 -0.31 6.04 -20.64
C THR A 181 -0.93 4.92 -21.47
N CYS A 182 -1.29 5.20 -22.72
CA CYS A 182 -1.69 4.16 -23.68
C CYS A 182 -0.48 3.30 -24.12
N SER A 183 0.75 3.81 -23.98
CA SER A 183 2.03 3.11 -24.18
C SER A 183 2.40 2.09 -23.09
N ALA A 184 1.45 1.69 -22.26
CA ALA A 184 1.65 0.76 -21.14
C ALA A 184 2.59 1.22 -20.03
N THR A 185 2.92 2.51 -19.97
CA THR A 185 3.80 3.09 -18.96
C THR A 185 2.97 3.63 -17.78
N LEU A 186 3.35 3.25 -16.57
CA LEU A 186 2.77 3.74 -15.32
C LEU A 186 3.81 4.60 -14.61
N TYR A 187 3.46 5.84 -14.28
CA TYR A 187 4.30 6.72 -13.47
C TYR A 187 3.76 6.78 -12.04
N HIS A 188 4.61 6.51 -11.05
CA HIS A 188 4.28 6.65 -9.64
C HIS A 188 4.82 7.97 -9.12
N CYS A 189 3.94 8.91 -8.82
CA CYS A 189 4.29 10.28 -8.46
C CYS A 189 3.92 10.54 -6.99
N VAL A 190 4.86 10.98 -6.16
CA VAL A 190 4.55 11.48 -4.82
C VAL A 190 4.02 12.90 -4.93
N LEU A 191 2.82 13.16 -4.40
CA LEU A 191 2.24 14.50 -4.34
C LEU A 191 2.78 15.22 -3.11
N LEU A 192 3.58 16.25 -3.30
CA LEU A 192 4.17 17.04 -2.21
C LEU A 192 3.80 18.52 -2.38
N THR A 193 3.66 19.23 -1.26
CA THR A 193 3.68 20.68 -1.26
C THR A 193 5.09 21.17 -1.56
N GLY A 194 5.24 22.15 -2.44
CA GLY A 194 6.52 22.82 -2.67
C GLY A 194 7.00 23.46 -1.36
N ALA A 195 8.30 23.38 -1.09
CA ALA A 195 8.88 24.14 0.01
C ALA A 195 8.66 25.64 -0.24
N GLU A 196 8.34 26.39 0.82
CA GLU A 196 8.40 27.84 0.77
C GLU A 196 9.87 28.23 0.54
N ASP A 197 10.19 28.72 -0.67
CA ASP A 197 11.52 29.28 -0.94
C ASP A 197 11.82 30.39 0.10
N ASP A 198 12.99 30.33 0.72
CA ASP A 198 13.45 31.27 1.76
C ASP A 198 13.23 32.75 1.37
N GLU A 199 13.01 33.60 2.38
CA GLU A 199 12.36 34.93 2.38
C GLU A 199 12.84 36.02 1.37
N ASP A 200 13.81 35.74 0.49
CA ASP A 200 14.53 36.72 -0.35
C ASP A 200 13.91 36.99 -1.75
N ASN A 201 12.83 36.33 -2.17
CA ASN A 201 12.26 36.47 -3.53
C ASN A 201 10.82 37.02 -3.58
N HIS A 202 10.54 38.05 -2.78
CA HIS A 202 9.20 38.62 -2.59
C HIS A 202 8.53 39.30 -3.81
N ASP A 203 9.21 39.41 -4.96
CA ASP A 203 8.86 40.33 -6.06
C ASP A 203 8.02 39.71 -7.21
N LYS A 204 7.54 38.45 -7.11
CA LYS A 204 6.81 37.79 -8.23
C LYS A 204 5.51 37.03 -7.94
N ARG A 205 5.01 36.91 -6.70
CA ARG A 205 3.66 36.35 -6.42
C ARG A 205 2.53 37.37 -6.70
N SER A 206 2.42 37.81 -7.96
CA SER A 206 1.33 38.70 -8.42
C SER A 206 0.11 37.89 -8.85
N SER A 207 -0.86 37.72 -7.94
CA SER A 207 -2.13 37.06 -8.25
C SER A 207 -2.95 37.89 -9.24
N TRP A 208 -3.00 37.46 -10.50
CA TRP A 208 -3.90 38.01 -11.51
C TRP A 208 -5.02 37.02 -11.81
N SER A 209 -6.08 37.04 -11.00
CA SER A 209 -7.35 36.42 -11.38
C SER A 209 -8.06 37.30 -12.40
N GLN A 210 -8.16 36.83 -13.66
CA GLN A 210 -8.94 37.54 -14.68
C GLN A 210 -10.43 37.46 -14.30
N TYR A 211 -11.06 38.60 -14.03
CA TYR A 211 -12.48 38.70 -13.67
C TYR A 211 -13.36 37.83 -14.60
N GLY A 212 -13.91 36.74 -14.05
CA GLY A 212 -14.78 35.80 -14.77
C GLY A 212 -14.14 34.46 -15.20
N SER A 213 -12.82 34.27 -15.02
CA SER A 213 -12.12 32.99 -15.25
C SER A 213 -12.25 32.02 -14.08
N THR A 214 -12.25 30.71 -14.33
CA THR A 214 -12.06 29.66 -13.29
C THR A 214 -10.61 29.25 -13.09
N TYR A 215 -9.70 29.69 -13.97
CA TYR A 215 -8.26 29.50 -13.82
C TYR A 215 -7.71 30.52 -12.81
N ASN A 216 -7.06 30.02 -11.76
CA ASN A 216 -6.26 30.86 -10.87
C ASN A 216 -4.80 30.86 -11.37
N LEU A 217 -4.26 32.04 -11.67
CA LEU A 217 -2.87 32.19 -12.14
C LEU A 217 -1.88 32.24 -10.96
N HIS A 218 -2.09 31.37 -9.97
CA HIS A 218 -1.12 31.07 -8.92
C HIS A 218 -0.33 29.84 -9.34
N THR A 219 0.98 29.84 -9.13
CA THR A 219 1.78 28.60 -9.18
C THR A 219 1.20 27.65 -8.11
N PRO A 220 0.71 26.46 -8.48
CA PRO A 220 0.12 25.56 -7.48
C PRO A 220 1.19 25.21 -6.44
N ASP A 221 0.86 25.35 -5.17
CA ASP A 221 1.76 25.05 -4.06
C ASP A 221 1.98 23.53 -3.87
N VAL A 222 1.45 22.71 -4.77
CA VAL A 222 1.65 21.26 -4.87
C VAL A 222 2.25 20.87 -6.21
N ALA A 223 3.19 19.94 -6.19
CA ALA A 223 3.86 19.37 -7.34
C ALA A 223 3.92 17.83 -7.26
N LEU A 224 4.11 17.20 -8.41
CA LEU A 224 4.22 15.75 -8.57
C LEU A 224 5.69 15.37 -8.71
N TYR A 225 6.19 14.51 -7.83
CA TYR A 225 7.56 14.01 -7.87
C TYR A 225 7.54 12.58 -8.36
N VAL A 226 7.92 12.36 -9.62
CA VAL A 226 7.95 11.04 -10.25
C VAL A 226 9.05 10.21 -9.59
N PHE A 227 8.63 9.16 -8.89
CA PHE A 227 9.49 8.28 -8.10
C PHE A 227 10.03 7.12 -8.92
N GLU A 228 9.16 6.46 -9.69
CA GLU A 228 9.53 5.40 -10.63
C GLU A 228 8.57 5.37 -11.84
N SER A 229 8.99 4.68 -12.90
CA SER A 229 8.18 4.36 -14.07
C SER A 229 8.18 2.86 -14.31
N VAL A 230 7.00 2.24 -14.45
CA VAL A 230 6.85 0.80 -14.68
C VAL A 230 6.11 0.56 -15.99
N GLU A 231 6.74 -0.20 -16.89
CA GLU A 231 6.18 -0.62 -18.17
C GLU A 231 5.48 -1.98 -18.02
N LEU A 232 4.26 -2.14 -18.57
CA LEU A 232 3.49 -3.38 -18.51
C LEU A 232 3.64 -4.22 -19.79
N GLU A 233 3.67 -5.55 -19.65
CA GLU A 233 3.69 -6.47 -20.79
C GLU A 233 2.27 -6.61 -21.40
N LEU A 234 1.99 -5.96 -22.54
CA LEU A 234 0.67 -5.98 -23.19
C LEU A 234 0.40 -7.24 -24.03
N GLY A 235 0.52 -8.41 -23.40
CA GLY A 235 0.42 -9.72 -24.04
C GLY A 235 1.60 -10.60 -23.64
N LEU A 236 1.94 -11.61 -24.44
CA LEU A 236 3.10 -12.47 -24.17
C LEU A 236 4.21 -12.36 -25.21
N ALA A 237 4.25 -11.27 -25.98
CA ALA A 237 5.34 -10.85 -26.87
C ALA A 237 6.06 -12.05 -27.54
N LEU A 238 5.28 -12.93 -28.17
CA LEU A 238 5.80 -14.15 -28.78
C LEU A 238 6.50 -13.87 -30.13
N ASP A 239 6.27 -12.70 -30.71
CA ASP A 239 6.88 -12.19 -31.94
C ASP A 239 7.81 -11.00 -31.61
N ASP A 240 9.04 -10.98 -32.12
CA ASP A 240 9.99 -9.84 -31.97
C ASP A 240 9.58 -8.59 -32.78
N ASP A 241 8.62 -8.73 -33.70
CA ASP A 241 8.11 -7.67 -34.60
C ASP A 241 6.85 -6.95 -34.05
N ASP A 242 6.56 -7.05 -32.74
CA ASP A 242 5.39 -6.40 -32.12
C ASP A 242 5.60 -4.86 -32.03
N ASP A 243 5.28 -4.16 -33.13
CA ASP A 243 5.13 -2.71 -33.21
C ASP A 243 4.32 -2.20 -32.00
N THR A 244 4.71 -1.04 -31.45
CA THR A 244 4.17 -0.42 -30.21
C THR A 244 2.64 -0.45 -30.11
N TYR A 245 2.11 -1.56 -29.61
CA TYR A 245 0.69 -1.75 -29.38
C TYR A 245 0.27 -0.86 -28.21
N THR A 246 -0.66 0.06 -28.48
CA THR A 246 -1.16 1.00 -27.48
C THR A 246 -2.64 0.76 -27.22
N CYS A 247 -3.02 0.78 -25.94
CA CYS A 247 -4.41 0.63 -25.50
C CYS A 247 -4.64 1.38 -24.18
N PRO A 248 -5.83 1.90 -23.92
CA PRO A 248 -6.12 2.58 -22.66
C PRO A 248 -6.00 1.61 -21.48
N ILE A 249 -5.27 2.03 -20.45
CA ILE A 249 -5.22 1.34 -19.16
C ILE A 249 -6.22 2.00 -18.21
N TYR A 250 -7.04 1.19 -17.55
CA TYR A 250 -7.93 1.63 -16.49
C TYR A 250 -7.38 1.20 -15.13
N LEU A 251 -7.24 2.15 -14.22
CA LEU A 251 -6.70 1.95 -12.87
C LEU A 251 -7.82 1.72 -11.85
N HIS A 252 -7.61 0.78 -10.92
CA HIS A 252 -8.61 0.38 -9.92
C HIS A 252 -8.01 0.26 -8.51
N HIS A 253 -8.63 0.91 -7.54
CA HIS A 253 -8.25 0.88 -6.11
C HIS A 253 -8.43 -0.50 -5.47
N ASP A 254 -7.45 -0.97 -4.68
CA ASP A 254 -7.65 -2.08 -3.75
C ASP A 254 -8.19 -1.56 -2.41
N SER A 255 -9.48 -1.82 -2.14
CA SER A 255 -10.11 -1.46 -0.85
C SER A 255 -9.48 -2.16 0.37
N GLY A 256 -8.67 -3.20 0.17
CA GLY A 256 -7.98 -3.91 1.24
C GLY A 256 -6.59 -3.37 1.62
N THR A 257 -5.93 -2.58 0.78
CA THR A 257 -4.59 -2.01 1.07
C THR A 257 -4.22 -0.87 0.12
N VAL A 258 -3.59 0.18 0.63
CA VAL A 258 -3.08 1.31 -0.17
C VAL A 258 -1.79 0.99 -0.96
N SER A 259 -1.08 -0.09 -0.59
CA SER A 259 0.17 -0.50 -1.24
C SER A 259 -0.07 -1.43 -2.45
N ARG A 260 -1.31 -1.52 -2.95
CA ARG A 260 -1.69 -2.34 -4.10
C ARG A 260 -2.77 -1.65 -4.92
N TYR A 261 -2.73 -1.84 -6.23
CA TYR A 261 -3.83 -1.48 -7.13
C TYR A 261 -3.85 -2.41 -8.35
N PHE A 262 -4.87 -2.31 -9.20
CA PHE A 262 -5.04 -3.15 -10.37
C PHE A 262 -5.14 -2.31 -11.65
N CYS A 263 -4.61 -2.86 -12.75
CA CYS A 263 -4.70 -2.28 -14.08
C CYS A 263 -5.48 -3.23 -14.99
N THR A 264 -6.51 -2.76 -15.68
CA THR A 264 -7.21 -3.53 -16.73
C THR A 264 -7.02 -2.87 -18.08
N HIS A 265 -6.78 -3.68 -19.10
CA HIS A 265 -6.52 -3.26 -20.48
C HIS A 265 -7.03 -4.32 -21.45
N ASP A 266 -6.90 -4.07 -22.76
CA ASP A 266 -7.48 -4.90 -23.81
C ASP A 266 -6.89 -6.33 -23.90
N THR A 267 -5.73 -6.55 -23.28
CA THR A 267 -5.02 -7.84 -23.29
C THR A 267 -5.05 -8.56 -21.95
N GLY A 268 -5.61 -7.95 -20.88
CA GLY A 268 -5.76 -8.62 -19.59
C GLY A 268 -5.81 -7.73 -18.35
N VAL A 269 -5.33 -8.29 -17.23
CA VAL A 269 -5.30 -7.64 -15.90
C VAL A 269 -3.93 -7.81 -15.23
N HIS A 270 -3.35 -6.69 -14.81
CA HIS A 270 -2.17 -6.63 -13.96
C HIS A 270 -2.53 -6.25 -12.52
N MET A 271 -1.77 -6.79 -11.56
CA MET A 271 -1.75 -6.35 -10.17
C MET A 271 -0.42 -5.66 -9.90
N MET A 272 -0.49 -4.50 -9.26
CA MET A 272 0.65 -3.65 -8.97
C MET A 272 0.89 -3.63 -7.48
N SER A 273 2.09 -4.04 -7.03
CA SER A 273 2.50 -3.97 -5.62
C SER A 273 3.55 -2.88 -5.44
N LEU A 274 3.27 -1.97 -4.50
CA LEU A 274 4.04 -0.75 -4.21
C LEU A 274 4.66 -0.85 -2.80
N PRO A 275 5.74 -1.63 -2.61
CA PRO A 275 6.30 -1.87 -1.27
C PRO A 275 6.87 -0.59 -0.65
N PHE A 276 7.35 0.35 -1.46
CA PHE A 276 7.92 1.62 -0.99
C PHE A 276 6.92 2.47 -0.20
N ILE A 277 5.60 2.33 -0.43
CA ILE A 277 4.56 3.10 0.29
C ILE A 277 4.62 2.88 1.80
N VAL A 278 4.92 1.67 2.26
CA VAL A 278 5.03 1.38 3.70
C VAL A 278 6.19 2.17 4.31
N HIS A 279 7.35 2.18 3.65
CA HIS A 279 8.52 2.93 4.10
C HIS A 279 8.35 4.45 3.95
N LEU A 280 7.55 4.90 2.98
CA LEU A 280 7.19 6.31 2.79
C LEU A 280 6.30 6.81 3.94
N GLU A 281 5.35 5.98 4.40
CA GLU A 281 4.54 6.26 5.61
C GLU A 281 5.31 6.13 6.92
N GLU A 282 6.32 5.26 7.00
CA GLU A 282 7.23 5.19 8.16
C GLU A 282 8.13 6.43 8.21
N PHE A 283 8.68 6.84 7.06
CA PHE A 283 9.51 8.03 6.94
C PHE A 283 8.75 9.30 7.28
N SER A 284 7.54 9.49 6.76
CA SER A 284 6.72 10.69 7.06
C SER A 284 6.29 10.82 8.53
N ARG A 285 6.40 9.75 9.32
CA ARG A 285 6.22 9.76 10.78
C ARG A 285 7.55 9.94 11.54
N SER A 286 8.67 9.55 10.94
CA SER A 286 10.00 9.75 11.51
C SER A 286 10.39 11.23 11.44
N HIS A 287 11.10 11.72 12.46
CA HIS A 287 11.67 13.08 12.47
C HIS A 287 13.16 13.03 12.10
N ASP A 288 13.52 12.13 11.18
CA ASP A 288 14.88 11.94 10.69
C ASP A 288 14.93 12.49 9.26
N ASP A 289 15.87 13.37 8.95
CA ASP A 289 15.97 14.01 7.63
C ASP A 289 16.56 13.06 6.57
N SER A 290 17.05 11.88 6.97
CA SER A 290 17.66 10.91 6.06
C SER A 290 16.63 9.90 5.52
N PRO A 291 16.41 9.81 4.19
CA PRO A 291 15.47 8.85 3.63
C PRO A 291 15.96 7.41 3.88
N PRO A 292 15.07 6.48 4.27
CA PRO A 292 15.47 5.10 4.50
C PRO A 292 16.12 4.51 3.25
N LEU A 293 17.31 3.90 3.39
CA LEU A 293 17.95 3.18 2.27
C LEU A 293 17.03 2.08 1.70
N GLU A 294 16.08 1.58 2.48
CA GLU A 294 15.08 0.59 2.06
C GLU A 294 14.04 1.17 1.08
N LEU A 295 13.74 2.48 1.15
CA LEU A 295 12.85 3.17 0.22
C LEU A 295 13.41 3.15 -1.22
N LEU A 296 14.71 3.37 -1.36
CA LEU A 296 15.42 3.41 -2.66
C LEU A 296 15.77 2.02 -3.23
N ASN A 297 15.70 0.97 -2.41
CA ASN A 297 16.13 -0.39 -2.80
C ASN A 297 14.96 -1.35 -3.08
N GLN A 298 13.71 -0.92 -2.91
CA GLN A 298 12.52 -1.74 -3.17
C GLN A 298 11.74 -1.21 -4.36
N SER A 299 12.08 -1.68 -5.55
CA SER A 299 11.28 -1.47 -6.75
C SER A 299 9.89 -2.08 -6.60
N SER A 300 8.91 -1.42 -7.21
CA SER A 300 7.58 -1.98 -7.37
C SER A 300 7.56 -3.14 -8.36
N SER A 301 6.51 -3.96 -8.29
CA SER A 301 6.36 -5.15 -9.14
C SER A 301 4.98 -5.21 -9.78
N ALA A 302 4.97 -5.42 -11.09
CA ALA A 302 3.78 -5.78 -11.86
C ALA A 302 3.66 -7.32 -11.95
N GLU A 303 2.53 -7.86 -11.48
CA GLU A 303 2.16 -9.25 -11.70
C GLU A 303 1.04 -9.32 -12.75
N TYR A 304 1.30 -9.97 -13.87
CA TYR A 304 0.29 -10.26 -14.88
C TYR A 304 -0.61 -11.41 -14.35
N LEU A 305 -1.86 -11.11 -13.99
CA LEU A 305 -2.75 -12.08 -13.37
C LEU A 305 -3.57 -12.88 -14.38
N ILE A 306 -4.13 -12.17 -15.37
CA ILE A 306 -5.00 -12.75 -16.41
C ILE A 306 -4.54 -12.18 -17.73
N CYS A 307 -4.18 -13.04 -18.67
CA CYS A 307 -3.78 -12.66 -20.03
C CYS A 307 -4.78 -13.26 -21.03
N THR A 308 -5.34 -12.41 -21.89
CA THR A 308 -6.35 -12.77 -22.89
C THR A 308 -5.80 -12.76 -24.33
N ARG A 309 -4.58 -12.25 -24.54
CA ARG A 309 -3.87 -12.18 -25.83
C ARG A 309 -2.45 -12.75 -25.72
N THR A 310 -2.15 -13.83 -26.43
CA THR A 310 -0.80 -14.45 -26.45
C THR A 310 0.16 -13.79 -27.43
N SER A 311 -0.34 -13.35 -28.58
CA SER A 311 0.47 -12.89 -29.72
C SER A 311 -0.16 -11.72 -30.45
N SER A 312 0.66 -11.00 -31.22
CA SER A 312 0.25 -9.88 -32.08
C SER A 312 -0.93 -10.27 -33.00
N SER A 313 -0.87 -11.49 -33.56
CA SER A 313 -1.83 -12.09 -34.49
C SER A 313 -3.20 -12.40 -33.89
N SER A 314 -3.26 -12.62 -32.56
CA SER A 314 -4.46 -13.09 -31.88
C SER A 314 -5.48 -11.97 -31.65
N PRO A 315 -6.80 -12.24 -31.78
CA PRO A 315 -7.83 -11.21 -31.66
C PRO A 315 -7.95 -10.66 -30.23
N LEU A 316 -8.09 -9.34 -30.13
CA LEU A 316 -8.30 -8.66 -28.84
C LEU A 316 -9.55 -9.18 -28.13
N SER A 317 -9.40 -9.46 -26.84
CA SER A 317 -10.50 -9.90 -25.97
C SER A 317 -10.44 -9.14 -24.65
N PRO A 318 -10.90 -7.87 -24.65
CA PRO A 318 -10.81 -6.97 -23.50
C PRO A 318 -11.58 -7.47 -22.28
N ILE A 319 -11.21 -6.94 -21.12
CA ILE A 319 -11.89 -7.13 -19.84
C ILE A 319 -13.11 -6.22 -19.78
N LEU A 320 -14.32 -6.80 -19.66
CA LEU A 320 -15.58 -6.03 -19.64
C LEU A 320 -15.94 -5.47 -18.27
N GLY A 321 -15.33 -5.99 -17.20
CA GLY A 321 -15.59 -5.51 -15.84
C GLY A 321 -14.66 -6.13 -14.82
N LEU A 322 -14.35 -5.34 -13.79
CA LEU A 322 -13.56 -5.72 -12.62
C LEU A 322 -14.39 -5.47 -11.36
N ALA A 323 -14.31 -6.37 -10.39
CA ALA A 323 -14.77 -6.14 -9.04
C ALA A 323 -13.75 -6.72 -8.05
N ILE A 324 -13.40 -5.95 -7.03
CA ILE A 324 -12.51 -6.36 -5.94
C ILE A 324 -13.36 -6.48 -4.69
N THR A 325 -13.53 -7.69 -4.17
CA THR A 325 -14.28 -7.93 -2.92
C THR A 325 -13.32 -7.99 -1.75
N SER A 326 -13.73 -7.51 -0.57
CA SER A 326 -12.98 -7.68 0.69
C SER A 326 -13.96 -7.64 1.88
N PRO A 327 -13.84 -8.50 2.92
CA PRO A 327 -13.00 -9.70 3.05
C PRO A 327 -13.77 -11.02 2.78
N PRO A 328 -13.12 -12.11 2.32
CA PRO A 328 -11.70 -12.20 1.94
C PRO A 328 -11.41 -11.43 0.64
N PRO A 329 -10.16 -10.99 0.43
CA PRO A 329 -9.78 -10.26 -0.77
C PRO A 329 -9.83 -11.19 -1.99
N ALA A 330 -10.66 -10.85 -2.98
CA ALA A 330 -10.75 -11.60 -4.23
C ALA A 330 -11.03 -10.69 -5.42
N LEU A 331 -10.42 -11.02 -6.55
CA LEU A 331 -10.55 -10.35 -7.83
C LEU A 331 -11.57 -11.12 -8.69
N ILE A 332 -12.63 -10.45 -9.10
CA ILE A 332 -13.65 -10.99 -9.99
C ILE A 332 -13.59 -10.21 -11.30
N THR A 333 -13.41 -10.91 -12.41
CA THR A 333 -13.34 -10.32 -13.77
C THR A 333 -14.42 -10.91 -14.66
N LEU A 334 -15.02 -10.08 -15.50
CA LEU A 334 -15.91 -10.49 -16.58
C LEU A 334 -15.16 -10.37 -17.91
N LEU A 335 -15.01 -11.50 -18.61
CA LEU A 335 -14.37 -11.55 -19.93
C LEU A 335 -15.39 -11.28 -21.05
N THR A 336 -14.89 -10.89 -22.22
CA THR A 336 -15.69 -10.76 -23.45
C THR A 336 -16.38 -12.06 -23.90
N SER A 337 -15.88 -13.22 -23.48
CA SER A 337 -16.53 -14.53 -23.67
C SER A 337 -17.79 -14.73 -22.81
N GLY A 338 -18.04 -13.85 -21.84
CA GLY A 338 -19.07 -14.04 -20.80
C GLY A 338 -18.61 -14.94 -19.65
N GLU A 339 -17.39 -15.48 -19.67
CA GLU A 339 -16.82 -16.18 -18.51
C GLU A 339 -16.50 -15.19 -17.38
N VAL A 340 -16.79 -15.60 -16.14
CA VAL A 340 -16.39 -14.88 -14.93
C VAL A 340 -15.23 -15.62 -14.28
N VAL A 341 -14.07 -14.96 -14.18
CA VAL A 341 -12.88 -15.51 -13.51
C VAL A 341 -12.76 -14.90 -12.12
N SER A 342 -12.64 -15.76 -11.10
CA SER A 342 -12.48 -15.36 -9.70
C SER A 342 -11.14 -15.85 -9.17
N LEU A 343 -10.30 -14.92 -8.71
CA LEU A 343 -8.98 -15.19 -8.16
C LEU A 343 -8.92 -14.74 -6.70
N ASN A 344 -8.55 -15.63 -5.79
CA ASN A 344 -8.27 -15.26 -4.41
C ASN A 344 -6.97 -14.45 -4.38
N LEU A 345 -7.05 -13.21 -3.92
CA LEU A 345 -5.87 -12.39 -3.71
C LEU A 345 -5.21 -12.83 -2.41
N MET A 346 -3.89 -12.95 -2.40
CA MET A 346 -3.17 -13.08 -1.15
C MET A 346 -3.39 -11.79 -0.35
N SER A 347 -3.96 -11.90 0.84
CA SER A 347 -3.83 -10.85 1.86
C SER A 347 -2.34 -10.61 2.04
N VAL A 348 -1.87 -9.41 1.68
CA VAL A 348 -0.56 -8.96 2.16
C VAL A 348 -0.62 -9.11 3.68
N PRO A 349 0.33 -9.84 4.30
CA PRO A 349 0.38 -9.86 5.75
C PRO A 349 0.56 -8.41 6.17
N LEU A 350 -0.46 -7.84 6.83
CA LEU A 350 -0.25 -6.63 7.62
C LEU A 350 0.98 -6.94 8.48
N LEU A 351 2.05 -6.17 8.27
CA LEU A 351 3.20 -6.18 9.14
C LEU A 351 2.68 -5.68 10.48
N LEU A 352 2.19 -6.62 11.29
CA LEU A 352 1.80 -6.36 12.67
C LEU A 352 3.01 -5.66 13.29
N PRO A 353 2.85 -4.42 13.81
CA PRO A 353 3.96 -3.74 14.45
C PRO A 353 4.53 -4.70 15.50
N PRO A 354 5.86 -4.92 15.52
CA PRO A 354 6.47 -5.99 16.29
C PRO A 354 5.97 -5.88 17.72
N SER A 355 5.16 -6.85 18.13
CA SER A 355 4.36 -6.73 19.35
C SER A 355 5.28 -6.41 20.50
N THR A 356 5.10 -5.21 21.07
CA THR A 356 6.06 -4.59 21.98
C THR A 356 6.46 -5.60 23.04
N THR A 357 7.74 -5.96 23.05
CA THR A 357 8.28 -6.99 23.94
C THR A 357 7.87 -6.65 25.35
N VAL A 358 7.07 -7.54 25.96
CA VAL A 358 6.59 -7.39 27.32
C VAL A 358 7.76 -7.05 28.22
N LEU A 359 7.61 -5.97 29.00
CA LEU A 359 8.58 -5.49 30.01
C LEU A 359 8.89 -6.60 31.02
N ASN A 360 9.85 -7.46 30.69
CA ASN A 360 10.41 -8.42 31.61
C ASN A 360 11.54 -7.74 32.38
N ASN A 361 11.15 -7.07 33.47
CA ASN A 361 12.09 -6.49 34.43
C ASN A 361 13.10 -7.54 34.89
N GLY A 362 14.37 -7.13 34.97
CA GLY A 362 15.51 -8.03 34.85
C GLY A 362 15.59 -9.15 35.88
N LYS A 363 15.91 -10.35 35.36
CA LYS A 363 16.73 -11.37 36.04
C LYS A 363 17.74 -11.92 35.02
N GLU A 364 19.00 -11.82 35.40
CA GLU A 364 20.22 -12.40 34.82
C GLU A 364 20.09 -13.14 33.48
N GLU A 365 20.59 -12.52 32.40
CA GLU A 365 20.68 -13.14 31.08
C GLU A 365 21.69 -14.30 31.06
N LEU A 366 21.20 -15.52 31.22
CA LEU A 366 21.93 -16.71 30.80
C LEU A 366 22.03 -16.73 29.27
N TYR A 367 23.26 -16.66 28.76
CA TYR A 367 23.57 -16.68 27.33
C TYR A 367 23.05 -17.97 26.68
N SER A 368 21.92 -17.89 25.98
CA SER A 368 21.38 -19.01 25.20
C SER A 368 21.99 -19.04 23.79
N PRO A 369 22.59 -20.16 23.35
CA PRO A 369 23.13 -20.31 21.98
C PRO A 369 22.10 -20.06 20.86
N LEU A 370 20.80 -20.13 21.17
CA LEU A 370 19.71 -19.84 20.23
C LEU A 370 19.69 -18.39 19.73
N LYS A 371 20.06 -17.40 20.57
CA LYS A 371 20.05 -15.98 20.16
C LYS A 371 21.06 -15.68 19.04
N VAL A 372 22.14 -16.45 18.92
CA VAL A 372 23.18 -16.26 17.88
C VAL A 372 22.71 -16.75 16.50
N LEU A 373 21.73 -17.66 16.45
CA LEU A 373 21.24 -18.35 15.25
C LEU A 373 19.88 -17.81 14.75
N LEU A 374 19.47 -16.63 15.25
CA LEU A 374 18.16 -15.99 15.06
C LEU A 374 18.30 -14.44 14.98
N LYS A 375 19.08 -13.93 14.01
CA LYS A 375 19.08 -12.49 13.70
C LYS A 375 17.82 -12.04 12.96
N GLU A 376 17.21 -12.93 12.19
CA GLU A 376 16.01 -12.70 11.37
C GLU A 376 15.08 -13.92 11.51
N PRO A 377 13.76 -13.74 11.59
CA PRO A 377 12.83 -14.85 11.66
C PRO A 377 12.83 -15.66 10.35
N PHE A 378 12.71 -16.99 10.49
CA PHE A 378 12.97 -17.92 9.39
C PHE A 378 11.99 -17.79 8.22
N ASP A 379 10.75 -17.38 8.48
CA ASP A 379 9.76 -17.16 7.41
C ASP A 379 10.11 -15.97 6.51
N VAL A 380 10.69 -14.89 7.07
CA VAL A 380 11.18 -13.75 6.28
C VAL A 380 12.38 -14.16 5.42
N HIS A 381 13.30 -14.94 5.98
CA HIS A 381 14.43 -15.51 5.23
C HIS A 381 13.97 -16.41 4.06
N ILE A 382 12.95 -17.26 4.26
CA ILE A 382 12.37 -18.07 3.18
C ILE A 382 11.59 -17.24 2.16
N LYS A 383 10.79 -16.25 2.58
CA LYS A 383 10.12 -15.30 1.67
C LYS A 383 11.12 -14.57 0.77
N LYS A 384 12.29 -14.18 1.32
CA LYS A 384 13.38 -13.55 0.56
C LYS A 384 13.94 -14.44 -0.55
N PHE A 385 14.02 -15.75 -0.34
CA PHE A 385 14.41 -16.71 -1.40
C PHE A 385 13.29 -17.00 -2.41
N LEU A 386 12.03 -16.88 -2.02
CA LEU A 386 10.87 -17.09 -2.90
C LEU A 386 10.50 -15.84 -3.72
N LYS A 387 10.96 -14.64 -3.35
CA LYS A 387 10.68 -13.40 -4.10
C LYS A 387 11.25 -13.51 -5.52
N HIS A 388 10.39 -13.24 -6.49
CA HIS A 388 10.68 -13.23 -7.92
C HIS A 388 9.88 -12.10 -8.57
N ASN A 389 10.39 -11.56 -9.67
CA ASN A 389 9.80 -10.39 -10.35
C ASN A 389 9.06 -10.79 -11.64
N VAL A 390 8.89 -12.09 -11.91
CA VAL A 390 8.33 -12.60 -13.17
C VAL A 390 7.11 -13.47 -12.89
N SER A 391 5.92 -12.98 -13.20
CA SER A 391 4.65 -13.71 -13.04
C SER A 391 4.36 -14.62 -14.23
N GLN A 392 3.60 -15.70 -14.00
CA GLN A 392 2.90 -16.42 -15.07
C GLN A 392 1.40 -16.10 -15.02
N PRO A 393 0.83 -15.42 -16.02
CA PRO A 393 -0.60 -15.12 -16.04
C PRO A 393 -1.46 -16.35 -16.30
N ILE A 394 -2.70 -16.32 -15.80
CA ILE A 394 -3.74 -17.26 -16.17
C ILE A 394 -4.21 -16.92 -17.58
N LEU A 395 -4.02 -17.86 -18.50
CA LEU A 395 -4.36 -17.68 -19.91
C LEU A 395 -5.86 -17.90 -20.13
N LYS A 396 -6.51 -16.89 -20.69
CA LYS A 396 -7.94 -16.86 -20.99
C LYS A 396 -8.19 -16.31 -22.39
N LEU A 397 -7.73 -17.10 -23.37
CA LEU A 397 -7.91 -16.82 -24.79
C LEU A 397 -9.39 -16.77 -25.18
N GLY A 398 -9.73 -15.85 -26.10
CA GLY A 398 -11.07 -15.74 -26.66
C GLY A 398 -11.50 -16.98 -27.45
N LEU A 399 -12.80 -17.20 -27.58
CA LEU A 399 -13.41 -18.39 -28.21
C LEU A 399 -13.03 -18.61 -29.70
N ASN A 400 -12.44 -17.60 -30.36
CA ASN A 400 -11.99 -17.64 -31.75
C ASN A 400 -10.46 -17.53 -31.88
N ALA A 401 -9.74 -17.51 -30.75
CA ALA A 401 -8.28 -17.47 -30.69
C ALA A 401 -7.76 -18.88 -30.42
N ASP A 402 -7.84 -19.76 -31.43
CA ASP A 402 -7.09 -21.02 -31.43
C ASP A 402 -5.63 -20.67 -31.81
N PRO A 403 -4.68 -20.66 -30.86
CA PRO A 403 -3.28 -20.36 -31.17
C PRO A 403 -2.71 -21.40 -32.11
N SER A 404 -1.85 -20.97 -33.03
CA SER A 404 -1.16 -21.88 -33.93
C SER A 404 -0.30 -22.90 -33.16
N PRO A 405 -0.02 -24.07 -33.74
CA PRO A 405 0.86 -25.05 -33.11
C PRO A 405 2.27 -24.52 -32.80
N GLN A 406 2.71 -23.47 -33.50
CA GLN A 406 3.98 -22.78 -33.25
C GLN A 406 3.88 -21.89 -32.01
N GLU A 407 2.91 -20.98 -31.94
CA GLU A 407 2.66 -20.13 -30.76
C GLU A 407 2.44 -20.98 -29.49
N CYS A 408 1.76 -22.13 -29.63
CA CYS A 408 1.61 -23.11 -28.54
C CYS A 408 2.96 -23.66 -28.04
N MET A 409 3.88 -23.99 -28.97
CA MET A 409 5.20 -24.52 -28.65
C MET A 409 6.08 -23.44 -28.00
N GLU A 410 6.05 -22.21 -28.51
CA GLU A 410 6.78 -21.06 -27.99
C GLU A 410 6.29 -20.69 -26.58
N LEU A 411 4.96 -20.61 -26.39
CA LEU A 411 4.34 -20.39 -25.08
C LEU A 411 4.72 -21.47 -24.05
N VAL A 412 4.67 -22.75 -24.44
CA VAL A 412 5.09 -23.87 -23.57
C VAL A 412 6.59 -23.84 -23.31
N SER A 413 7.40 -23.45 -24.29
CA SER A 413 8.85 -23.30 -24.14
C SER A 413 9.20 -22.18 -23.16
N ARG A 414 8.66 -20.96 -23.37
CA ARG A 414 8.79 -19.80 -22.46
C ARG A 414 8.36 -20.16 -21.05
N THR A 415 7.17 -20.76 -20.90
CA THR A 415 6.65 -21.25 -19.62
C THR A 415 7.59 -22.27 -18.94
N THR A 416 8.09 -23.25 -19.71
CA THR A 416 8.98 -24.29 -19.19
C THR A 416 10.34 -23.72 -18.77
N GLN A 417 10.85 -22.74 -19.51
CA GLN A 417 12.08 -22.04 -19.17
C GLN A 417 11.91 -21.23 -17.88
N LEU A 418 10.86 -20.40 -17.79
CA LEU A 418 10.51 -19.64 -16.58
C LEU A 418 10.41 -20.55 -15.35
N PHE A 419 9.71 -21.70 -15.45
CA PHE A 419 9.64 -22.64 -14.34
C PHE A 419 11.01 -23.23 -13.94
N ARG A 420 11.88 -23.54 -14.90
CA ARG A 420 13.20 -24.11 -14.62
C ARG A 420 14.19 -23.09 -14.05
N GLU A 421 14.17 -21.86 -14.53
CA GLU A 421 15.13 -20.83 -14.19
C GLU A 421 14.70 -20.09 -12.92
N GLU A 422 13.46 -19.60 -12.90
CA GLU A 422 12.98 -18.73 -11.82
C GLU A 422 12.34 -19.49 -10.65
N TYR A 423 11.48 -20.48 -10.92
CA TYR A 423 10.72 -21.15 -9.84
C TYR A 423 11.46 -22.31 -9.20
N PHE A 424 11.85 -23.33 -9.98
CA PHE A 424 12.40 -24.57 -9.43
C PHE A 424 13.75 -24.35 -8.74
N GLN A 425 14.65 -23.52 -9.28
CA GLN A 425 15.91 -23.19 -8.59
C GLN A 425 15.69 -22.51 -7.23
N ARG A 426 14.70 -21.61 -7.12
CA ARG A 426 14.35 -20.98 -5.83
C ARG A 426 13.72 -21.99 -4.87
N HIS A 427 12.80 -22.83 -5.35
CA HIS A 427 12.17 -23.89 -4.56
C HIS A 427 13.19 -24.94 -4.05
N ASP A 428 14.17 -25.32 -4.88
CA ASP A 428 15.25 -26.22 -4.49
C ASP A 428 16.14 -25.61 -3.39
N ARG A 429 16.55 -24.34 -3.54
CA ARG A 429 17.29 -23.59 -2.50
C ARG A 429 16.50 -23.50 -1.19
N VAL A 430 15.20 -23.22 -1.26
CA VAL A 430 14.30 -23.16 -0.10
C VAL A 430 14.17 -24.53 0.58
N ARG A 431 14.04 -25.63 -0.19
CA ARG A 431 14.06 -26.99 0.35
C ARG A 431 15.37 -27.25 1.10
N GLU A 432 16.51 -26.94 0.50
CA GLU A 432 17.82 -27.13 1.13
C GLU A 432 17.98 -26.32 2.43
N GLU A 433 17.50 -25.08 2.47
CA GLU A 433 17.55 -24.24 3.67
C GLU A 433 16.63 -24.79 4.79
N ILE A 434 15.42 -25.23 4.44
CA ILE A 434 14.49 -25.89 5.37
C ILE A 434 15.11 -27.17 5.91
N GLU A 435 15.64 -28.04 5.06
CA GLU A 435 16.31 -29.27 5.49
C GLU A 435 17.53 -29.01 6.37
N ARG A 436 18.33 -27.99 6.05
CA ARG A 436 19.47 -27.59 6.87
C ARG A 436 19.02 -27.11 8.25
N ARG A 437 17.99 -26.26 8.30
CA ARG A 437 17.41 -25.76 9.56
C ARG A 437 16.82 -26.90 10.40
N VAL A 438 16.11 -27.85 9.77
CA VAL A 438 15.59 -29.05 10.44
C VAL A 438 16.73 -29.91 11.01
N ARG A 439 17.80 -30.14 10.24
CA ARG A 439 18.99 -30.87 10.71
C ARG A 439 19.65 -30.18 11.91
N THR A 440 19.85 -28.86 11.87
CA THR A 440 20.41 -28.10 13.00
C THR A 440 19.51 -28.19 14.25
N LEU A 441 18.19 -28.08 14.10
CA LEU A 441 17.24 -28.20 15.21
C LEU A 441 17.19 -29.62 15.79
N GLN A 442 17.33 -30.66 14.97
CA GLN A 442 17.44 -32.04 15.44
C GLN A 442 18.71 -32.27 16.28
N THR A 443 19.86 -31.78 15.81
CA THR A 443 21.12 -31.86 16.57
C THR A 443 21.04 -31.10 17.89
N LEU A 444 20.46 -29.88 17.89
CA LEU A 444 20.29 -29.08 19.11
C LEU A 444 19.34 -29.77 20.10
N LYS A 445 18.22 -30.33 19.64
CA LYS A 445 17.30 -31.13 20.47
C LYS A 445 18.03 -32.31 21.11
N GLN A 446 18.87 -33.02 20.35
CA GLN A 446 19.63 -34.16 20.87
C GLN A 446 20.64 -33.75 21.94
N HIS A 447 21.34 -32.61 21.74
CA HIS A 447 22.24 -32.03 22.74
C HIS A 447 21.50 -31.67 24.03
N GLN A 448 20.37 -30.95 23.92
CA GLN A 448 19.56 -30.55 25.08
C GLN A 448 19.02 -31.75 25.87
N LEU A 449 18.66 -32.85 25.19
CA LEU A 449 18.26 -34.09 25.86
C LEU A 449 19.42 -34.74 26.64
N GLN A 450 20.64 -34.70 26.10
CA GLN A 450 21.85 -35.20 26.79
C GLN A 450 22.24 -34.32 27.99
N GLU A 451 22.12 -32.99 27.86
CA GLU A 451 22.33 -32.05 28.97
C GLU A 451 21.29 -32.26 30.08
N LEU A 452 20.01 -32.48 29.74
CA LEU A 452 18.97 -32.81 30.71
C LEU A 452 19.26 -34.13 31.46
N GLU A 453 19.74 -35.15 30.76
CA GLU A 453 20.13 -36.42 31.39
C GLU A 453 21.32 -36.25 32.35
N LEU A 454 22.34 -35.49 31.95
CA LEU A 454 23.47 -35.13 32.82
C LEU A 454 23.00 -34.37 34.07
N MET A 455 22.14 -33.37 33.90
CA MET A 455 21.57 -32.59 35.01
C MET A 455 20.72 -33.44 35.95
N GLU A 456 19.96 -34.42 35.45
CA GLU A 456 19.22 -35.38 36.28
C GLU A 456 20.19 -36.26 37.10
N GLN A 457 21.28 -36.74 36.49
CA GLN A 457 22.31 -37.51 37.19
C GLN A 457 23.04 -36.69 38.25
N GLU A 458 23.36 -35.42 37.99
CA GLU A 458 23.98 -34.52 38.96
C GLU A 458 23.04 -34.19 40.12
N LYS A 459 21.77 -33.93 39.85
CA LYS A 459 20.71 -33.75 40.86
C LYS A 459 20.58 -34.98 41.77
N ILE A 460 20.64 -36.20 41.22
CA ILE A 460 20.64 -37.44 42.02
C ILE A 460 21.89 -37.53 42.91
N LYS A 461 23.09 -37.27 42.36
CA LYS A 461 24.36 -37.26 43.12
C LYS A 461 24.35 -36.20 44.23
N LEU A 462 23.78 -35.01 43.96
CA LEU A 462 23.68 -33.92 44.93
C LEU A 462 22.70 -34.27 46.06
N LYS A 463 21.56 -34.89 45.74
CA LYS A 463 20.59 -35.40 46.73
C LYS A 463 21.23 -36.45 47.64
N GLN A 464 21.94 -37.43 47.08
CA GLN A 464 22.66 -38.45 47.86
C GLN A 464 23.73 -37.85 48.77
N ARG A 465 24.48 -36.84 48.31
CA ARG A 465 25.45 -36.12 49.14
C ARG A 465 24.77 -35.33 50.26
N ALA A 466 23.62 -34.71 50.01
CA ALA A 466 22.84 -34.01 51.03
C ALA A 466 22.29 -34.97 52.09
N GLU A 467 21.79 -36.14 51.68
CA GLU A 467 21.33 -37.21 52.58
C GLU A 467 22.48 -37.72 53.48
N GLN A 468 23.65 -38.03 52.90
CA GLN A 468 24.85 -38.42 53.66
C GLN A 468 25.37 -37.32 54.61
N LEU A 469 25.22 -36.05 54.23
CA LEU A 469 25.64 -34.92 55.07
C LEU A 469 24.65 -34.70 56.23
N ALA A 470 23.35 -34.88 56.00
CA ALA A 470 22.31 -34.83 57.03
C ALA A 470 22.46 -35.97 58.04
N GLU A 471 22.73 -37.19 57.58
CA GLU A 471 23.05 -38.34 58.44
C GLU A 471 24.23 -38.01 59.36
N LYS A 472 25.38 -37.58 58.79
CA LYS A 472 26.55 -37.16 59.58
C LYS A 472 26.29 -35.99 60.53
N TYR A 473 25.37 -35.08 60.16
CA TYR A 473 25.01 -33.94 61.00
C TYR A 473 24.24 -34.40 62.24
N GLU A 474 23.22 -35.25 62.08
CA GLU A 474 22.53 -35.87 63.22
C GLU A 474 23.51 -36.71 64.07
N ASP A 475 24.39 -37.49 63.44
CA ASP A 475 25.42 -38.30 64.10
C ASP A 475 26.42 -37.49 64.94
N THR A 476 26.68 -36.24 64.56
CA THR A 476 27.54 -35.29 65.31
C THR A 476 26.76 -34.50 66.35
N LYS A 477 25.49 -34.18 66.08
CA LYS A 477 24.55 -33.56 67.02
C LYS A 477 24.23 -34.48 68.20
N ASP A 478 23.97 -35.77 67.98
CA ASP A 478 23.78 -36.76 69.04
C ASP A 478 25.01 -36.89 69.94
N LYS A 479 26.22 -36.93 69.34
CA LYS A 479 27.49 -36.92 70.08
C LYS A 479 27.68 -35.61 70.87
N GLN A 480 27.31 -34.46 70.30
CA GLN A 480 27.35 -33.18 70.99
C GLN A 480 26.35 -33.12 72.15
N GLU A 481 25.14 -33.65 71.99
CA GLU A 481 24.17 -33.80 73.07
C GLU A 481 24.68 -34.74 74.16
N GLU A 482 25.30 -35.86 73.81
CA GLU A 482 25.88 -36.81 74.77
C GLU A 482 27.02 -36.14 75.56
N LEU A 483 27.94 -35.46 74.89
CA LEU A 483 29.01 -34.69 75.52
C LEU A 483 28.45 -33.57 76.41
N THR A 484 27.37 -32.91 75.99
CA THR A 484 26.69 -31.88 76.79
C THR A 484 26.00 -32.48 78.02
N LYS A 485 25.37 -33.66 77.90
CA LYS A 485 24.80 -34.44 79.02
C LYS A 485 25.90 -34.89 79.99
N ARG A 486 27.04 -35.38 79.50
CA ARG A 486 28.24 -35.72 80.29
C ARG A 486 28.81 -34.50 81.01
N TRP A 487 28.98 -33.37 80.31
CA TRP A 487 29.46 -32.10 80.88
C TRP A 487 28.54 -31.58 81.98
N ASN A 488 27.23 -31.50 81.71
CA ASN A 488 26.23 -31.08 82.70
C ASN A 488 26.22 -32.01 83.92
N SER A 489 26.43 -33.30 83.73
CA SER A 489 26.58 -34.27 84.83
C SER A 489 27.85 -34.01 85.64
N GLY A 490 28.99 -33.77 84.98
CA GLY A 490 30.25 -33.37 85.61
C GLY A 490 30.14 -32.05 86.40
N CYS A 491 29.51 -31.02 85.82
CA CYS A 491 29.21 -29.77 86.52
C CYS A 491 28.25 -29.97 87.71
N ARG A 492 27.29 -30.89 87.62
CA ARG A 492 26.37 -31.21 88.73
C ARG A 492 27.10 -31.96 89.87
N ILE A 493 28.05 -32.83 89.54
CA ILE A 493 28.96 -33.47 90.51
C ILE A 493 29.88 -32.43 91.14
N ARG A 494 30.49 -31.54 90.34
CA ARG A 494 31.39 -30.48 90.83
C ARG A 494 30.67 -29.44 91.68
N ARG A 495 29.41 -29.09 91.38
CA ARG A 495 28.55 -28.29 92.27
C ARG A 495 28.26 -29.01 93.59
N LYS A 496 27.93 -30.30 93.58
CA LYS A 496 27.78 -31.09 94.82
C LYS A 496 29.09 -31.16 95.63
N GLY A 497 30.24 -31.27 94.96
CA GLY A 497 31.57 -31.26 95.58
C GLY A 497 31.95 -29.92 96.20
N ASN A 498 31.69 -28.80 95.53
CA ASN A 498 31.92 -27.47 96.12
C ASN A 498 30.99 -27.20 97.32
N CYS A 499 29.72 -27.63 97.27
CA CYS A 499 28.82 -27.53 98.43
C CYS A 499 29.27 -28.36 99.65
N THR A 500 30.21 -29.30 99.50
CA THR A 500 30.87 -29.97 100.63
C THR A 500 32.14 -29.27 101.13
N TRP A 501 32.76 -28.40 100.34
CA TRP A 501 33.90 -27.57 100.77
C TRP A 501 33.46 -26.25 101.42
N ASP A 502 32.39 -25.62 100.93
CA ASP A 502 31.78 -24.40 101.52
C ASP A 502 31.02 -24.66 102.85
N ARG A 503 31.28 -25.80 103.50
CA ARG A 503 30.81 -26.15 104.87
C ARG A 503 31.96 -26.43 105.85
N LEU A 504 33.19 -26.08 105.47
CA LEU A 504 34.42 -26.34 106.24
C LEU A 504 35.30 -25.09 106.45
N ILE A 505 34.69 -23.90 106.37
CA ILE A 505 35.21 -22.61 106.86
C ILE A 505 34.12 -21.97 107.72
#